data_AF-A0A4R2RL18-F1
#
_entry.id   AF-A0A4R2RL18-F1
#
_cell.length_a   1.000
_cell.length_b   1.000
_cell.length_c   1.000
_cell.angle_alpha   90.00
_cell.angle_beta   90.00
_cell.angle_gamma   90.00
#
_symmetry.space_group_name_H-M   'P 1'
#
loop_
_entity.id
_entity.type
_entity.pdbx_description
1 polymer ?
#
loop_
_entity_poly.entity_id
_entity_poly.type
_entity_poly.pdbx_seq_one_letter_code
_entity_poly.pdbx_strand_id
1 'polypeptide(L)'
;MPEPLAVLRISPVRRFAGLVMLALLAGLMLYVAALRPPDMLGWRVFLLALGGAVLALTEAMRRATLGSLCLTRAGLFDGEGRQLAALDDIRAISRGLFAIKPSNGFTLLLSSPGPRAWAPGLWWRLGRRLGVGGVTSAAQARAMAEILSALLAERDARRDNDRG
;
A
#
# COMPACT_ATOMS: atom_id res chain seq x y z
N MET A 1 13.39 -12.17 -13.66
CA MET A 1 12.88 -10.82 -13.30
C MET A 1 13.92 -9.80 -13.74
N PRO A 2 13.54 -8.62 -14.26
CA PRO A 2 14.51 -7.56 -14.56
C PRO A 2 15.25 -7.14 -13.28
N GLU A 3 16.46 -6.62 -13.41
CA GLU A 3 17.27 -6.15 -12.29
C GLU A 3 16.52 -5.04 -11.51
N PRO A 4 16.27 -5.21 -10.19
CA PRO A 4 15.53 -4.23 -9.41
C PRO A 4 16.41 -3.00 -9.14
N LEU A 5 15.94 -1.83 -9.58
CA LEU A 5 16.58 -0.53 -9.32
C LEU A 5 16.39 -0.08 -7.87
N ALA A 6 15.24 -0.40 -7.28
CA ALA A 6 14.95 -0.15 -5.87
C ALA A 6 13.98 -1.20 -5.34
N VAL A 7 14.19 -1.62 -4.09
CA VAL A 7 13.27 -2.53 -3.38
C VAL A 7 12.75 -1.83 -2.14
N LEU A 8 11.43 -1.65 -2.08
CA LEU A 8 10.72 -1.14 -0.93
C LEU A 8 10.42 -2.32 -0.01
N ARG A 9 11.22 -2.43 1.06
CA ARG A 9 11.00 -3.42 2.10
C ARG A 9 10.08 -2.83 3.16
N ILE A 10 9.29 -3.73 3.71
CA ILE A 10 8.40 -3.40 4.81
C ILE A 10 9.22 -3.34 6.10
N SER A 11 8.90 -2.38 6.97
CA SER A 11 9.47 -2.36 8.32
C SER A 11 8.82 -3.48 9.17
N PRO A 12 9.57 -4.51 9.57
CA PRO A 12 9.02 -5.62 10.36
C PRO A 12 8.49 -5.15 11.72
N VAL A 13 9.12 -4.13 12.31
CA VAL A 13 8.70 -3.52 13.58
C VAL A 13 7.33 -2.85 13.44
N ARG A 14 7.14 -2.02 12.41
CA ARG A 14 5.85 -1.32 12.19
C ARG A 14 4.72 -2.29 11.85
N ARG A 15 5.03 -3.33 11.06
CA ARG A 15 4.11 -4.43 10.78
C ARG A 15 3.69 -5.12 12.07
N PHE A 16 4.65 -5.53 12.90
CA PHE A 16 4.38 -6.26 14.13
C PHE A 16 3.53 -5.43 15.10
N ALA A 17 3.90 -4.17 15.34
CA ALA A 17 3.15 -3.28 16.22
C ALA A 17 1.69 -3.09 15.76
N GLY A 18 1.46 -2.87 14.46
CA GLY A 18 0.11 -2.73 13.91
C GLY A 18 -0.72 -4.01 14.02
N LEU A 19 -0.13 -5.17 13.72
CA LEU A 19 -0.82 -6.46 13.85
C LEU A 19 -1.17 -6.79 15.31
N VAL A 20 -0.26 -6.55 16.25
CA VAL A 20 -0.49 -6.77 17.68
C VAL A 20 -1.60 -5.87 18.18
N MET A 21 -1.59 -4.58 17.82
CA MET A 21 -2.63 -3.64 18.24
C MET A 21 -4.02 -4.03 17.72
N LEU A 22 -4.12 -4.42 16.44
CA LEU A 22 -5.38 -4.87 15.85
C LEU A 22 -5.86 -6.19 16.47
N ALA A 23 -4.95 -7.13 16.73
CA ALA A 23 -5.28 -8.39 17.40
C ALA A 23 -5.75 -8.18 18.84
N LEU A 24 -5.10 -7.28 19.59
CA LEU A 24 -5.52 -6.90 20.95
C LEU A 24 -6.90 -6.24 20.93
N LEU A 25 -7.13 -5.31 20.00
CA LEU A 25 -8.43 -4.65 19.86
C LEU A 25 -9.53 -5.67 19.54
N ALA A 26 -9.32 -6.53 18.55
CA ALA A 26 -10.28 -7.57 18.21
C ALA A 26 -10.53 -8.54 19.38
N GLY A 27 -9.46 -8.96 20.05
CA GLY A 27 -9.53 -9.83 21.23
C GLY A 27 -10.35 -9.18 22.35
N LEU A 28 -10.16 -7.88 22.60
CA LEU A 28 -10.92 -7.13 23.60
C LEU A 28 -12.41 -7.05 23.24
N MET A 29 -12.74 -6.79 21.97
CA MET A 29 -14.13 -6.72 21.52
C MET A 29 -14.85 -8.07 21.65
N LEU A 30 -14.18 -9.16 21.27
CA LEU A 30 -14.70 -10.51 21.41
C LEU A 30 -14.79 -10.93 22.89
N TYR A 31 -13.81 -10.53 23.71
CA TYR A 31 -13.81 -10.74 25.16
C TYR A 31 -15.02 -10.08 25.82
N VAL A 32 -15.29 -8.80 25.51
CA VAL A 32 -16.45 -8.07 26.03
C VAL A 32 -17.74 -8.74 25.58
N ALA A 33 -17.86 -9.09 24.30
CA ALA A 33 -19.05 -9.76 23.77
C ALA A 33 -19.33 -11.12 24.44
N ALA A 34 -18.29 -11.85 24.89
CA ALA A 34 -18.40 -13.16 25.50
C ALA A 34 -18.61 -13.13 27.03
N LEU A 35 -17.83 -12.31 27.76
CA LEU A 35 -17.77 -12.32 29.22
C LEU A 35 -18.58 -11.20 29.89
N ARG A 36 -18.93 -10.16 29.12
CA ARG A 36 -19.81 -9.07 29.56
C ARG A 36 -20.84 -8.79 28.45
N PRO A 37 -21.67 -9.79 28.10
CA PRO A 37 -22.59 -9.67 26.98
C PRO A 37 -23.52 -8.47 27.21
N PRO A 38 -23.67 -7.57 26.22
CA PRO A 38 -24.63 -6.48 26.32
C PRO A 38 -26.05 -7.02 26.53
N ASP A 39 -26.84 -6.35 27.36
CA ASP A 39 -28.23 -6.75 27.65
C ASP A 39 -29.10 -6.80 26.38
N MET A 40 -28.75 -5.99 25.38
CA MET A 40 -29.38 -6.00 24.06
C MET A 40 -28.64 -6.94 23.11
N LEU A 41 -29.37 -7.94 22.60
CA LEU A 41 -28.87 -8.96 21.68
C LEU A 41 -28.28 -8.35 20.38
N GLY A 42 -28.85 -7.23 19.90
CA GLY A 42 -28.33 -6.49 18.75
C GLY A 42 -26.92 -5.94 18.95
N TRP A 43 -26.61 -5.41 20.13
CA TRP A 43 -25.26 -4.91 20.45
C TRP A 43 -24.25 -6.05 20.59
N ARG A 44 -24.68 -7.22 21.09
CA ARG A 44 -23.83 -8.42 21.13
C ARG A 44 -23.45 -8.88 19.73
N VAL A 45 -24.43 -8.99 18.83
CA VAL A 45 -24.19 -9.38 17.41
C VAL A 45 -23.30 -8.35 16.71
N PHE A 46 -23.54 -7.05 16.94
CA PHE A 46 -22.71 -5.98 16.39
C PHE A 46 -21.25 -6.07 16.84
N LEU A 47 -20.99 -6.27 18.14
CA LEU A 47 -19.63 -6.41 18.68
C LEU A 47 -18.91 -7.64 18.12
N LEU A 48 -19.60 -8.77 17.99
CA LEU A 48 -19.04 -9.98 17.39
C LEU A 48 -18.70 -9.77 15.91
N ALA A 49 -19.61 -9.16 15.14
CA ALA A 49 -19.39 -8.86 13.73
C ALA A 49 -18.22 -7.88 13.56
N LEU A 50 -18.14 -6.85 14.39
CA LEU A 50 -17.08 -5.84 14.33
C LEU A 50 -15.73 -6.43 14.76
N GLY A 51 -15.67 -7.22 15.83
CA GLY A 51 -14.46 -7.94 16.23
C GLY A 51 -13.97 -8.91 15.15
N GLY A 52 -14.89 -9.64 14.52
CA GLY A 52 -14.59 -10.49 13.36
C GLY A 52 -14.05 -9.71 12.16
N ALA A 53 -14.62 -8.53 11.87
CA ALA A 53 -14.13 -7.65 10.81
C ALA A 53 -12.71 -7.13 11.08
N VAL A 54 -12.39 -6.79 12.34
CA VAL A 54 -11.03 -6.37 12.74
C VAL A 54 -10.04 -7.54 12.61
N LEU A 55 -10.42 -8.77 12.98
CA LEU A 55 -9.59 -9.96 12.72
C LEU A 55 -9.34 -10.19 11.24
N ALA A 56 -10.39 -10.08 10.41
CA ALA A 56 -10.27 -10.21 8.97
C ALA A 56 -9.32 -9.15 8.38
N LEU A 57 -9.38 -7.91 8.89
CA LEU A 57 -8.45 -6.85 8.51
C LEU A 57 -7.02 -7.14 8.96
N THR A 58 -6.85 -7.66 10.18
CA THR A 58 -5.53 -8.06 10.73
C THR A 58 -4.89 -9.12 9.84
N GLU A 59 -5.65 -10.13 9.45
CA GLU A 59 -5.18 -11.21 8.59
C GLU A 59 -4.93 -10.72 7.14
N ALA A 60 -5.79 -9.86 6.60
CA ALA A 60 -5.58 -9.23 5.30
C ALA A 60 -4.29 -8.38 5.30
N MET A 61 -4.05 -7.62 6.36
CA MET A 61 -2.81 -6.87 6.56
C MET A 61 -1.63 -7.82 6.71
N ARG A 62 -1.75 -8.91 7.48
CA ARG A 62 -0.67 -9.90 7.65
C ARG A 62 -0.24 -10.48 6.30
N ARG A 63 -1.19 -10.83 5.43
CA ARG A 63 -0.93 -11.37 4.07
C ARG A 63 -0.34 -10.32 3.13
N ALA A 64 -0.96 -9.15 3.02
CA ALA A 64 -0.48 -8.07 2.16
C ALA A 64 0.92 -7.56 2.53
N THR A 65 1.30 -7.72 3.79
CA THR A 65 2.56 -7.24 4.34
C THR A 65 3.68 -8.30 4.30
N LEU A 66 3.47 -9.44 3.61
CA LEU A 66 4.51 -10.44 3.36
C LEU A 66 5.40 -10.10 2.15
N GLY A 67 4.90 -9.28 1.21
CA GLY A 67 5.61 -8.93 -0.02
C GLY A 67 6.59 -7.77 0.10
N SER A 68 7.24 -7.44 -1.00
CA SER A 68 8.08 -6.23 -1.16
C SER A 68 7.76 -5.59 -2.50
N LEU A 69 7.81 -4.27 -2.61
CA LEU A 69 7.65 -3.64 -3.93
C LEU A 69 9.00 -3.48 -4.62
N CYS A 70 9.08 -3.90 -5.87
CA CYS A 70 10.28 -3.81 -6.69
C CYS A 70 10.05 -2.81 -7.81
N LEU A 71 10.90 -1.78 -7.86
CA LEU A 71 10.98 -0.85 -8.99
C LEU A 71 12.00 -1.39 -9.99
N THR A 72 11.58 -1.49 -11.24
CA THR A 72 12.44 -1.86 -12.38
C THR A 72 12.30 -0.83 -13.50
N ARG A 73 13.13 -0.92 -14.55
CA ARG A 73 12.97 -0.06 -15.74
C ARG A 73 11.63 -0.26 -16.46
N ALA A 74 10.98 -1.42 -16.31
CA ALA A 74 9.67 -1.68 -16.89
C ALA A 74 8.52 -1.06 -16.07
N GLY A 75 8.75 -0.72 -14.80
CA GLY A 75 7.75 -0.17 -13.91
C GLY A 75 7.81 -0.73 -12.49
N LEU A 76 6.70 -0.59 -11.77
CA LEU A 76 6.55 -1.02 -10.38
C LEU A 76 5.88 -2.40 -10.31
N PHE A 77 6.49 -3.31 -9.56
CA PHE A 77 6.04 -4.69 -9.37
C PHE A 77 5.89 -5.03 -7.89
N ASP A 78 4.97 -5.93 -7.58
CA ASP A 78 4.85 -6.57 -6.27
C ASP A 78 5.84 -7.73 -6.12
N GLY A 79 6.04 -8.22 -4.91
CA GLY A 79 7.00 -9.29 -4.57
C GLY A 79 6.63 -10.63 -5.21
N GLU A 80 5.36 -10.80 -5.59
CA GLU A 80 4.85 -11.95 -6.35
C GLU A 80 5.04 -11.78 -7.88
N GLY A 81 5.69 -10.71 -8.33
CA GLY A 81 5.92 -10.43 -9.75
C GLY A 81 4.73 -9.76 -10.46
N ARG A 82 3.66 -9.41 -9.74
CA ARG A 82 2.52 -8.69 -10.29
C ARG A 82 2.90 -7.26 -10.66
N GLN A 83 2.72 -6.87 -11.93
CA GLN A 83 2.93 -5.48 -12.34
C GLN A 83 1.81 -4.58 -11.78
N LEU A 84 2.19 -3.58 -11.00
CA LEU A 84 1.28 -2.61 -10.40
C LEU A 84 1.04 -1.40 -11.30
N ALA A 85 2.12 -0.92 -11.91
CA ALA A 85 2.12 0.18 -12.88
C ALA A 85 3.30 0.04 -13.84
N ALA A 86 3.05 0.14 -15.14
CA ALA A 86 4.11 0.24 -16.14
C ALA A 86 4.73 1.65 -16.13
N LEU A 87 6.02 1.77 -16.41
CA LEU A 87 6.70 3.08 -16.43
C LEU A 87 6.06 4.04 -17.45
N ASP A 88 5.61 3.53 -18.59
CA ASP A 88 4.92 4.31 -19.63
C ASP A 88 3.53 4.81 -19.22
N ASP A 89 2.88 4.10 -18.30
CA ASP A 89 1.56 4.48 -17.80
C ASP A 89 1.66 5.57 -16.71
N ILE A 90 2.81 5.71 -16.04
CA ILE A 90 3.01 6.71 -14.99
C ILE A 90 3.13 8.10 -15.62
N ARG A 91 2.18 8.99 -15.33
CA ARG A 91 2.20 10.40 -15.75
C ARG A 91 2.97 11.30 -14.80
N ALA A 92 2.73 11.13 -13.50
CA ALA A 92 3.27 12.04 -12.49
C ALA A 92 3.38 11.35 -11.13
N ILE A 93 4.28 11.89 -10.30
CA ILE A 93 4.48 11.46 -8.92
C ILE A 93 4.07 12.61 -8.02
N SER A 94 3.19 12.33 -7.05
CA SER A 94 2.72 13.31 -6.08
C SER A 94 3.35 13.01 -4.70
N ARG A 95 4.12 13.98 -4.20
CA ARG A 95 4.86 13.91 -2.91
C ARG A 95 4.51 15.04 -1.94
N GLY A 96 3.67 16.00 -2.34
CA GLY A 96 3.37 17.21 -1.57
C GLY A 96 2.52 16.95 -0.32
N LEU A 97 2.46 17.94 0.58
CA LEU A 97 1.60 17.93 1.78
C LEU A 97 0.11 17.83 1.44
N PHE A 98 -0.29 18.32 0.26
CA PHE A 98 -1.66 18.24 -0.27
C PHE A 98 -1.88 17.04 -1.21
N ALA A 99 -0.89 16.16 -1.34
CA ALA A 99 -1.05 14.91 -2.09
C ALA A 99 -1.84 13.92 -1.24
N ILE A 100 -2.80 13.22 -1.84
CA ILE A 100 -3.39 12.02 -1.23
C ILE A 100 -2.31 10.94 -1.24
N LYS A 101 -1.39 10.98 -0.26
CA LYS A 101 -0.32 10.00 -0.06
C LYS A 101 -0.61 9.16 1.18
N PRO A 102 -0.38 7.84 1.13
CA PRO A 102 -0.34 7.04 2.34
C PRO A 102 0.82 7.51 3.25
N SER A 103 0.71 7.26 4.56
CA SER A 103 1.74 7.60 5.54
C SER A 103 3.11 7.12 5.08
N ASN A 104 4.11 8.01 5.09
CA ASN A 104 5.50 7.72 4.67
C ASN A 104 5.65 7.19 3.22
N GLY A 105 4.73 7.55 2.32
CA GLY A 105 4.70 7.07 0.95
C GLY A 105 4.65 8.16 -0.11
N PHE A 106 4.32 7.74 -1.34
CA PHE A 106 4.08 8.60 -2.50
C PHE A 106 2.89 8.08 -3.29
N THR A 107 2.34 8.90 -4.18
CA THR A 107 1.24 8.50 -5.05
C THR A 107 1.61 8.71 -6.50
N LEU A 108 1.37 7.70 -7.33
CA LEU A 108 1.53 7.73 -8.77
C LEU A 108 0.20 8.07 -9.43
N LEU A 109 0.22 8.98 -10.39
CA LEU A 109 -0.87 9.24 -11.30
C LEU A 109 -0.62 8.46 -12.59
N LEU A 110 -1.57 7.60 -12.97
CA LEU A 110 -1.51 6.73 -14.14
C LEU A 110 -2.30 7.33 -15.32
N SER A 111 -1.90 7.00 -16.54
CA SER A 111 -2.56 7.44 -17.76
C SER A 111 -3.90 6.74 -17.91
N SER A 112 -3.95 5.44 -17.62
CA SER A 112 -5.14 4.62 -17.76
C SER A 112 -5.77 4.30 -16.40
N PRO A 113 -7.11 4.24 -16.29
CA PRO A 113 -7.75 3.70 -15.11
C PRO A 113 -7.53 2.19 -15.03
N GLY A 114 -7.22 1.68 -13.84
CA GLY A 114 -7.05 0.24 -13.59
C GLY A 114 -8.07 -0.31 -12.60
N PRO A 115 -8.24 -1.65 -12.52
CA PRO A 115 -9.10 -2.28 -11.52
C PRO A 115 -8.75 -1.86 -10.09
N ARG A 116 -9.76 -1.60 -9.26
CA ARG A 116 -9.57 -1.26 -7.85
C ARG A 116 -8.87 -2.42 -7.13
N ALA A 117 -7.76 -2.12 -6.48
CA ALA A 117 -6.98 -3.11 -5.74
C ALA A 117 -6.39 -2.48 -4.49
N TRP A 118 -6.29 -3.25 -3.43
CA TRP A 118 -5.80 -2.74 -2.16
C TRP A 118 -4.99 -3.81 -1.43
N ALA A 119 -3.75 -3.47 -1.11
CA ALA A 119 -2.88 -4.21 -0.22
C ALA A 119 -2.75 -3.39 1.09
N PRO A 120 -3.52 -3.73 2.13
CA PRO A 120 -3.53 -2.98 3.39
C PRO A 120 -2.12 -2.77 3.93
N GLY A 121 -1.76 -1.51 4.19
CA GLY A 121 -0.46 -1.13 4.72
C GLY A 121 0.69 -1.02 3.71
N LEU A 122 0.49 -1.39 2.44
CA LEU A 122 1.56 -1.39 1.42
C LEU A 122 1.24 -0.52 0.21
N TRP A 123 0.08 -0.73 -0.43
CA TRP A 123 -0.32 0.05 -1.59
C TRP A 123 -1.83 -0.02 -1.84
N TRP A 124 -2.38 0.95 -2.57
CA TRP A 124 -3.77 0.96 -3.01
C TRP A 124 -3.86 1.54 -4.41
N ARG A 125 -4.79 1.02 -5.22
CA ARG A 125 -5.14 1.55 -6.53
C ARG A 125 -6.62 1.89 -6.59
N LEU A 126 -6.90 3.11 -7.01
CA LEU A 126 -8.26 3.60 -7.23
C LEU A 126 -8.29 4.47 -8.50
N GLY A 127 -8.96 3.97 -9.54
CA GLY A 127 -9.02 4.63 -10.84
C GLY A 127 -7.62 4.82 -11.42
N ARG A 128 -7.20 6.08 -11.56
CA ARG A 128 -5.89 6.48 -12.11
C ARG A 128 -4.84 6.73 -11.04
N ARG A 129 -5.13 6.47 -9.77
CA ARG A 129 -4.21 6.75 -8.65
C ARG A 129 -3.71 5.46 -8.04
N LEU A 130 -2.40 5.36 -7.88
CA LEU A 130 -1.73 4.26 -7.18
C LEU A 130 -0.92 4.86 -6.02
N GLY A 131 -1.41 4.72 -4.79
CA GLY A 131 -0.69 5.12 -3.59
C GLY A 131 0.21 3.99 -3.11
N VAL A 132 1.48 4.28 -2.87
CA VAL A 132 2.48 3.35 -2.33
C VAL A 132 2.96 3.88 -0.98
N GLY A 133 2.75 3.10 0.09
CA GLY A 133 3.18 3.47 1.44
C GLY A 133 2.35 2.82 2.54
N GLY A 134 2.56 3.26 3.78
CA GLY A 134 1.94 2.70 4.99
C GLY A 134 3.00 2.23 5.98
N VAL A 135 3.19 0.91 6.09
CA VAL A 135 4.21 0.28 6.96
C VAL A 135 5.59 0.17 6.31
N THR A 136 5.75 0.72 5.11
CA THR A 136 7.02 0.78 4.38
C THR A 136 8.02 1.73 5.03
N SER A 137 9.31 1.52 4.78
CA SER A 137 10.34 2.46 5.22
C SER A 137 10.21 3.81 4.50
N ALA A 138 10.10 4.90 5.27
CA ALA A 138 10.00 6.27 4.73
C ALA A 138 11.21 6.63 3.86
N ALA A 139 12.42 6.21 4.28
CA ALA A 139 13.64 6.45 3.54
C ALA A 139 13.65 5.71 2.20
N GLN A 140 13.23 4.45 2.19
CA GLN A 140 13.16 3.66 0.95
C GLN A 140 12.05 4.16 0.01
N ALA A 141 10.90 4.56 0.56
CA ALA A 141 9.81 5.14 -0.24
C ALA A 141 10.25 6.45 -0.90
N ARG A 142 11.00 7.29 -0.15
CA ARG A 142 11.60 8.51 -0.68
C ARG A 142 12.62 8.20 -1.78
N ALA A 143 13.57 7.31 -1.52
CA ALA A 143 14.59 6.92 -2.50
C ALA A 143 13.96 6.37 -3.80
N MET A 144 12.94 5.51 -3.67
CA MET A 144 12.22 4.96 -4.82
C MET A 144 11.49 6.04 -5.62
N ALA A 145 10.91 7.04 -4.94
CA ALA A 145 10.23 8.15 -5.60
C ALA A 145 11.22 9.08 -6.35
N GLU A 146 12.45 9.29 -5.83
CA GLU A 146 13.49 10.02 -6.55
C GLU A 146 13.93 9.27 -7.81
N ILE A 147 14.16 7.95 -7.70
CA ILE A 147 14.52 7.11 -8.86
C ILE A 147 13.41 7.13 -9.91
N LEU A 148 12.14 7.00 -9.51
CA LEU A 148 11.00 7.13 -10.42
C LEU A 148 10.95 8.51 -11.07
N SER A 149 11.25 9.59 -10.34
CA SER A 149 11.27 10.95 -10.90
C SER A 149 12.35 11.08 -11.98
N ALA A 150 13.54 10.54 -11.74
CA ALA A 150 14.63 10.51 -12.72
C ALA A 150 14.27 9.69 -13.97
N LEU A 151 13.68 8.50 -13.80
CA LEU A 151 13.25 7.66 -14.92
C LEU A 151 12.17 8.33 -15.79
N LEU A 152 11.24 9.07 -15.17
CA LEU A 152 10.22 9.81 -15.91
C LEU A 152 10.85 10.97 -16.70
N ALA A 153 11.79 11.69 -16.11
CA ALA A 153 12.51 12.76 -16.79
C ALA A 153 13.34 12.24 -17.98
N GLU A 154 14.04 11.11 -17.81
CA GLU A 154 14.78 10.45 -18.90
C GLU A 154 13.84 10.02 -20.05
N ARG A 155 12.68 9.45 -19.72
CA ARG A 155 11.67 9.05 -20.71
C ARG A 155 11.15 10.25 -21.49
N ASP A 156 10.82 11.33 -20.79
CA ASP A 156 10.24 12.52 -21.41
C ASP A 156 11.26 13.22 -22.32
N ALA A 157 12.54 13.31 -21.90
CA ALA A 157 13.62 13.81 -22.73
C ALA A 157 13.85 12.99 -24.02
N ARG A 158 13.77 11.65 -23.94
CA ARG A 158 13.85 10.78 -25.13
C ARG A 158 12.68 11.02 -26.09
N ARG A 159 11.47 11.14 -25.56
CA ARG A 159 10.27 11.41 -26.38
C ARG A 159 10.32 12.74 -27.10
N ASP A 160 10.95 13.76 -26.50
CA ASP A 160 11.14 15.05 -27.15
C ASP A 160 12.20 14.98 -28.26
N ASN A 161 13.27 14.21 -28.06
CA ASN A 161 14.30 13.99 -29.07
C ASN A 161 13.79 13.22 -30.31
N ASP A 162 12.85 12.28 -30.13
CA ASP A 162 12.26 11.51 -31.24
C ASP A 162 11.21 12.30 -32.03
N ARG A 163 10.79 13.49 -31.54
CA ARG A 163 9.80 14.37 -32.18
C ARG A 163 10.40 15.57 -32.92
N GLY A 164 11.70 15.84 -32.71
CA GLY A 164 12.46 16.90 -33.39
C GLY A 164 13.15 16.39 -34.63
#